data_AF-M0QGS5-F1
#
_entry.id   AF-M0QGS5-F1
#
_cell.length_a   1.000
_cell.length_b   1.000
_cell.length_c   1.000
_cell.angle_alpha   90.00
_cell.angle_beta   90.00
_cell.angle_gamma   90.00
#
_symmetry.space_group_name_H-M   'P 1'
#
loop_
_entity.id
_entity.type
_entity.pdbx_description
1 polymer ?
#
loop_
_entity_poly.entity_id
_entity_poly.type
_entity_poly.pdbx_seq_one_letter_code
_entity_poly.pdbx_strand_id
1 'polypeptide(L)' 'MLNPRGEVVDTKDIENADDAHAWFVDSRADNTELGWRIEVNHDGEWSFFDDTEGKGN' A
#
# COMPACT_ATOMS: atom_id res chain seq x y z
N MET A 1 5.19 -0.64 1.96
CA MET A 1 4.45 0.46 1.32
C MET A 1 5.37 1.20 0.36
N LEU A 2 4.91 1.44 -0.87
CA LEU A 2 5.67 2.20 -1.87
C LEU A 2 5.01 3.57 -2.11
N ASN A 3 5.83 4.61 -2.28
CA ASN A 3 5.35 5.91 -2.76
C ASN A 3 5.10 5.87 -4.30
N PRO A 4 4.49 6.91 -4.91
CA PRO A 4 4.27 6.98 -6.35
C PRO A 4 5.54 6.89 -7.23
N ARG A 5 6.72 7.08 -6.64
CA ARG A 5 8.01 6.97 -7.32
C ARG A 5 8.59 5.55 -7.24
N GLY A 6 7.93 4.63 -6.54
CA GLY A 6 8.37 3.25 -6.34
C GLY A 6 9.38 3.08 -5.21
N GLU A 7 9.49 4.02 -4.27
CA GLU A 7 10.43 3.95 -3.14
C GLU A 7 9.73 3.34 -1.92
N VAL A 8 10.43 2.45 -1.20
CA VAL A 8 9.95 1.87 0.06
C VAL A 8 9.96 2.93 1.15
N VAL A 9 8.78 3.27 1.65
CA VAL A 9 8.61 4.29 2.70
C VAL A 9 8.23 3.70 4.06
N ASP A 10 7.71 2.48 4.09
CA ASP A 10 7.42 1.76 5.32
C ASP A 10 7.34 0.24 5.10
N THR A 11 7.70 -0.54 6.11
CA THR A 11 7.70 -2.01 6.09
C THR A 11 7.21 -2.55 7.43
N LYS A 12 6.26 -3.50 7.39
CA LYS A 12 5.65 -4.13 8.56
C LYS A 12 5.43 -5.61 8.29
N ASP A 13 5.83 -6.47 9.23
CA ASP A 13 5.45 -7.88 9.24
C ASP A 13 4.06 -8.03 9.86
N ILE A 14 3.16 -8.70 9.15
CA ILE A 14 1.74 -8.81 9.52
C ILE A 14 1.27 -10.25 9.28
N GLU A 15 0.57 -10.82 10.25
CA GLU A 15 0.22 -12.24 10.29
C GLU A 15 -0.97 -12.62 9.39
N ASN A 16 -1.81 -11.66 9.02
CA ASN A 16 -2.99 -11.88 8.19
C ASN A 16 -3.38 -10.64 7.36
N ALA A 17 -4.28 -10.84 6.39
CA ALA A 17 -4.69 -9.79 5.45
C ALA A 17 -5.53 -8.67 6.09
N ASP A 18 -6.34 -8.99 7.12
CA ASP A 18 -7.19 -8.00 7.80
C ASP A 18 -6.35 -7.00 8.59
N ASP A 19 -5.33 -7.48 9.30
CA ASP A 19 -4.37 -6.64 10.00
C ASP A 19 -3.53 -5.81 9.02
N ALA A 20 -3.25 -6.35 7.83
CA ALA A 20 -2.54 -5.63 6.78
C ALA A 20 -3.37 -4.48 6.22
N HIS A 21 -4.67 -4.69 6.05
CA HIS A 21 -5.61 -3.65 5.66
C HIS A 21 -5.73 -2.57 6.74
N ALA A 22 -5.86 -2.96 8.01
CA ALA A 22 -5.98 -2.00 9.12
C ALA A 22 -4.72 -1.13 9.26
N TRP A 23 -3.53 -1.75 9.21
CA TRP A 23 -2.25 -1.01 9.21
C TRP A 23 -2.14 -0.08 8.00
N PHE A 24 -2.58 -0.54 6.82
CA PHE A 24 -2.54 0.27 5.62
C PHE A 24 -3.47 1.49 5.72
N VAL A 25 -4.71 1.33 6.20
CA VAL A 25 -5.66 2.45 6.37
C VAL A 25 -5.13 3.48 7.37
N ASP A 26 -4.56 3.02 8.49
CA ASP A 26 -3.95 3.89 9.51
C ASP A 26 -2.72 4.66 8.96
N SER A 27 -1.82 3.96 8.27
CA SER A 27 -0.64 4.56 7.61
C SER A 27 -1.01 5.61 6.53
N ARG A 28 -2.23 5.52 5.99
CA ARG A 28 -2.74 6.41 4.95
C ARG A 28 -3.58 7.57 5.47
N ALA A 29 -3.98 7.57 6.74
CA ALA A 29 -4.68 8.70 7.36
C ALA A 29 -3.88 10.01 7.25
N ASP A 30 -2.54 9.93 7.19
CA ASP A 30 -1.63 11.07 7.01
C ASP A 30 -1.16 11.30 5.54
N ASN A 31 -1.49 10.42 4.59
CA ASN A 31 -0.92 10.41 3.21
C ASN A 31 -1.98 10.40 2.09
N THR A 32 -3.19 10.90 2.36
CA THR A 32 -4.33 10.89 1.41
C THR A 32 -4.13 11.75 0.15
N GLU A 33 -3.13 12.63 0.10
CA GLU A 33 -2.89 13.52 -1.07
C GLU A 33 -2.03 12.90 -2.18
N LEU A 34 -1.34 11.78 -1.91
CA LEU A 34 -0.45 11.12 -2.86
C LEU A 34 -0.88 9.64 -2.95
N GLY A 35 -1.32 9.20 -4.13
CA GLY A 35 -1.76 7.81 -4.37
C GLY A 35 -0.74 6.74 -3.96
N TRP A 36 -1.11 5.47 -4.04
CA TRP A 36 -0.33 4.38 -3.45
C TRP A 36 -0.20 3.13 -4.28
N ARG A 37 0.81 2.34 -3.92
CA ARG A 37 1.01 0.97 -4.37
C ARG A 37 1.34 0.05 -3.20
N ILE A 38 0.69 -1.11 -3.17
CA ILE A 38 1.03 -2.24 -2.31
C ILE A 38 1.41 -3.43 -3.21
N GLU A 39 2.50 -4.09 -2.84
CA GLU A 39 2.94 -5.34 -3.44
C GLU A 39 2.85 -6.42 -2.36
N VAL A 40 2.12 -7.50 -2.64
CA VAL A 40 1.90 -8.60 -1.69
C VAL A 40 2.43 -9.89 -2.30
N ASN A 41 3.30 -10.59 -1.59
CA ASN A 41 3.71 -11.95 -1.94
C ASN A 41 2.92 -12.95 -1.11
N HIS A 42 2.27 -13.91 -1.76
CA HIS A 42 1.59 -15.02 -1.11
C HIS A 42 1.98 -16.32 -1.81
N ASP A 43 2.55 -17.28 -1.09
CA ASP A 43 2.99 -18.59 -1.61
C ASP A 43 3.91 -18.52 -2.87
N GLY A 44 4.74 -17.47 -2.97
CA GLY A 44 5.63 -17.28 -4.12
C GLY A 44 5.00 -16.57 -5.32
N GLU A 45 3.69 -16.29 -5.27
CA GLU A 45 2.98 -15.48 -6.25
C GLU A 45 2.91 -14.02 -5.80
N TRP A 46 3.18 -13.09 -6.72
CA TRP A 46 3.15 -11.65 -6.46
C TRP A 46 1.86 -11.03 -6.98
N SER A 47 1.17 -10.30 -6.11
CA SER A 47 -0.01 -9.48 -6.45
C SER A 47 0.31 -8.00 -6.30
N PHE A 48 -0.23 -7.18 -7.21
CA PHE A 48 0.02 -5.75 -7.29
C PHE A 48 -1.30 -4.99 -7.15
N PHE A 49 -1.36 -4.07 -6.20
CA PHE A 49 -2.50 -3.18 -5.99
C PHE A 49 -2.02 -1.74 -6.03
N ASP A 50 -2.67 -0.92 -6.83
CA ASP A 50 -2.46 0.51 -6.84
C ASP A 50 -3.81 1.23 -6.85
N ASP A 51 -3.82 2.38 -6.19
CA ASP A 51 -4.92 3.33 -6.28
C ASP A 51 -4.32 4.70 -6.49
N THR A 52 -4.39 5.09 -7.76
CA THR A 52 -4.07 6.41 -8.25
C THR A 52 -5.36 7.22 -8.21
N GLU A 53 -5.81 7.66 -7.03
CA GLU A 53 -6.67 8.85 -6.96
C GLU A 53 -5.85 10.10 -7.35
N GLY A 54 -5.33 10.09 -8.58
CA GLY A 54 -4.99 11.31 -9.29
C GLY A 54 -6.29 11.82 -9.88
N LYS A 55 -6.74 13.00 -9.42
CA LYS A 55 -7.79 13.79 -10.07
C LYS A 55 -7.74 13.63 -11.59
N GLY A 56 -8.69 12.89 -12.15
CA GLY A 56 -9.11 13.13 -13.53
C GLY A 56 -9.74 14.52 -13.56
N ASN A 57 -9.18 15.40 -14.38
CA ASN A 57 -9.57 16.81 -14.59
C ASN A 57 -11.07 17.10 -14.55
#